data_AF-A0A3B0UYD8-F1
#
_entry.id   AF-A0A3B0UYD8-F1
#
_cell.length_a   1.000
_cell.length_b   1.000
_cell.length_c   1.000
_cell.angle_alpha   90.00
_cell.angle_beta   90.00
_cell.angle_gamma   90.00
#
_symmetry.space_group_name_H-M   'P 1'
#
loop_
_entity.id
_entity.type
_entity.pdbx_description
1 polymer ?
#
loop_
_entity_poly.entity_id
_entity_poly.type
_entity_poly.pdbx_seq_one_letter_code
_entity_poly.pdbx_strand_id
1 'polypeptide(L)'
;MMTSLFLDTLKGKPTSRPPVWYMRQAGRVLPSYLKIKEKYSFWQLMKDPKLAAEVTLLPVRDLGVDAAILFSDILVIPYAMGMGLDFTDAGPVFEKPLKMWNNPVEMMKPESEKLNYIYDAIEQVKKV
;
A
#
# COMPACT_ATOMS: atom_id res chain seq x y z
N MET A 1 -19.07 -4.66 -20.07
CA MET A 1 -18.56 -4.25 -18.73
C MET A 1 -18.20 -5.51 -17.98
N MET A 2 -16.96 -5.65 -17.52
CA MET A 2 -16.59 -6.77 -16.65
C MET A 2 -17.36 -6.66 -15.33
N THR A 3 -18.10 -7.70 -15.00
CA THR A 3 -18.77 -7.87 -13.71
C THR A 3 -17.71 -8.12 -12.64
N SER A 4 -17.73 -7.34 -11.55
CA SER A 4 -16.80 -7.50 -10.42
C SER A 4 -17.58 -8.04 -9.22
N LEU A 5 -17.28 -9.29 -8.83
CA LEU A 5 -17.92 -9.93 -7.67
C LEU A 5 -17.80 -9.05 -6.43
N PHE A 6 -16.61 -8.50 -6.17
CA PHE A 6 -16.36 -7.63 -5.02
C PHE A 6 -17.23 -6.36 -5.04
N LEU A 7 -17.22 -5.60 -6.14
CA LEU A 7 -17.97 -4.34 -6.22
C LEU A 7 -19.48 -4.56 -6.26
N ASP A 8 -19.96 -5.62 -6.89
CA ASP A 8 -21.37 -5.94 -6.94
C ASP A 8 -21.89 -6.40 -5.57
N THR A 9 -21.13 -7.21 -4.84
CA THR A 9 -21.44 -7.55 -3.43
C THR A 9 -21.50 -6.32 -2.54
N LEU A 10 -20.52 -5.40 -2.64
CA LEU A 10 -20.55 -4.15 -1.85
C LEU A 10 -21.74 -3.24 -2.18
N LYS A 11 -22.30 -3.37 -3.39
CA LYS A 11 -23.51 -2.67 -3.83
C LYS A 11 -24.80 -3.42 -3.48
N GLY A 12 -24.72 -4.55 -2.77
CA GLY A 12 -25.88 -5.37 -2.38
C GLY A 12 -26.51 -6.13 -3.55
N LYS A 13 -25.81 -6.31 -4.68
CA LYS A 13 -26.33 -7.08 -5.82
C LYS A 13 -26.11 -8.58 -5.62
N PRO A 14 -27.01 -9.44 -6.15
CA PRO A 14 -26.76 -10.87 -6.23
C PRO A 14 -25.50 -11.19 -7.03
N THR A 15 -24.71 -12.16 -6.54
CA THR A 15 -23.47 -12.62 -7.16
C THR A 15 -23.45 -14.16 -7.15
N SER A 16 -22.66 -14.78 -8.03
CA SER A 16 -22.61 -16.24 -8.16
C SER A 16 -21.98 -16.94 -6.95
N ARG A 17 -21.13 -16.24 -6.21
CA ARG A 17 -20.51 -16.65 -4.95
C ARG A 17 -20.06 -15.42 -4.15
N PRO A 18 -19.82 -15.53 -2.83
CA PRO A 18 -19.16 -14.48 -2.07
C PRO A 18 -17.75 -14.18 -2.60
N PRO A 19 -17.35 -12.89 -2.72
CA PRO A 19 -15.99 -12.49 -3.07
C PRO A 19 -15.04 -12.62 -1.87
N VAL A 20 -13.77 -12.92 -2.12
CA VAL A 20 -12.73 -13.10 -1.11
C VAL A 20 -11.50 -12.27 -1.44
N TRP A 21 -10.97 -11.60 -0.42
CA TRP A 21 -9.65 -10.97 -0.38
C TRP A 21 -9.18 -10.97 1.08
N TYR A 22 -7.89 -10.75 1.33
CA TYR A 22 -7.35 -10.76 2.69
C TYR A 22 -6.60 -9.48 3.02
N MET A 23 -6.75 -9.01 4.26
CA MET A 23 -5.86 -7.98 4.80
C MET A 23 -4.42 -8.50 4.76
N ARG A 24 -3.49 -7.66 4.28
CA ARG A 24 -2.07 -8.00 4.10
C ARG A 24 -1.80 -9.18 3.16
N GLN A 25 -2.70 -9.45 2.19
CA GLN A 25 -2.51 -10.51 1.19
C GLN A 25 -1.20 -10.39 0.39
N ALA A 26 -0.75 -9.18 0.09
CA ALA A 26 0.56 -8.91 -0.50
C ALA A 26 1.62 -8.77 0.61
N GLY A 27 2.31 -9.86 0.91
CA GLY A 27 3.31 -9.85 1.98
C GLY A 27 4.04 -11.16 2.16
N ARG A 28 4.73 -11.30 3.30
CA ARG A 28 5.66 -12.41 3.62
C ARG A 28 5.07 -13.82 3.56
N VAL A 29 3.74 -13.94 3.52
CA VAL A 29 3.04 -15.22 3.32
C VAL A 29 3.22 -15.76 1.90
N LEU A 30 3.55 -14.91 0.93
CA LEU A 30 3.75 -15.31 -0.46
C LEU A 30 5.24 -15.53 -0.76
N PRO A 31 5.65 -16.72 -1.23
CA PRO A 31 7.03 -16.96 -1.67
C PRO A 31 7.47 -16.02 -2.80
N SER A 32 6.55 -15.64 -3.68
CA SER A 32 6.77 -14.65 -4.75
C SER A 32 7.18 -13.29 -4.20
N TYR A 33 6.51 -12.82 -3.14
CA TYR A 33 6.86 -11.58 -2.45
C TYR A 33 8.24 -11.67 -1.77
N LEU A 34 8.56 -12.79 -1.11
CA LEU A 34 9.86 -12.96 -0.45
C LEU A 34 11.02 -12.83 -1.43
N LYS A 35 10.92 -13.41 -2.63
CA LYS A 35 11.93 -13.29 -3.70
C LYS A 35 12.13 -11.85 -4.17
N ILE A 36 11.08 -11.03 -4.18
CA ILE A 36 11.17 -9.60 -4.51
C ILE A 36 11.85 -8.84 -3.36
N LYS A 37 11.46 -9.15 -2.12
CA LYS A 37 12.01 -8.50 -0.91
C LYS A 37 13.50 -8.75 -0.69
N GLU A 38 14.05 -9.85 -1.21
CA GLU A 38 15.50 -10.09 -1.23
C GLU A 38 16.29 -9.04 -2.03
N LYS A 39 15.64 -8.37 -2.98
CA LYS A 39 16.29 -7.43 -3.91
C LYS A 39 16.05 -5.96 -3.57
N TYR A 40 14.97 -5.66 -2.86
CA TYR A 40 14.51 -4.29 -2.64
C TYR A 40 14.07 -4.08 -1.19
N SER A 41 14.38 -2.91 -0.66
CA SER A 41 13.86 -2.47 0.64
C SER A 41 12.36 -2.20 0.58
N PHE A 42 11.71 -2.17 1.75
CA PHE A 42 10.29 -1.85 1.84
C PHE A 42 9.96 -0.47 1.23
N TRP A 43 10.83 0.52 1.45
CA TRP A 43 10.71 1.85 0.84
C TRP A 43 10.81 1.81 -0.69
N GLN A 44 11.77 1.06 -1.24
CA GLN A 44 11.92 0.93 -2.70
C GLN A 44 10.70 0.30 -3.33
N LEU A 45 10.14 -0.75 -2.69
CA LEU A 45 8.93 -1.41 -3.17
C LEU A 45 7.70 -0.49 -3.18
N MET A 46 7.57 0.43 -2.22
CA MET A 46 6.46 1.37 -2.18
C MET A 46 6.67 2.56 -3.13
N LYS A 47 7.89 3.10 -3.23
CA LYS A 47 8.16 4.33 -4.00
C LYS A 47 8.32 4.12 -5.49
N ASP A 48 8.64 2.91 -5.96
CA ASP A 48 8.62 2.59 -7.38
C ASP A 48 7.20 2.13 -7.78
N PRO A 49 6.48 2.90 -8.61
CA PRO A 49 5.12 2.56 -9.01
C PRO A 49 4.97 1.19 -9.68
N LYS A 50 5.98 0.72 -10.41
CA LYS A 50 5.94 -0.58 -11.09
C LYS A 50 6.14 -1.71 -10.09
N LEU A 51 7.05 -1.55 -9.14
CA LEU A 51 7.26 -2.55 -8.07
C LEU A 51 6.03 -2.62 -7.15
N ALA A 52 5.48 -1.48 -6.76
CA ALA A 52 4.27 -1.42 -5.95
C ALA A 52 3.09 -2.12 -6.63
N ALA A 53 2.91 -1.90 -7.94
CA ALA A 53 1.87 -2.57 -8.72
C ALA A 53 2.10 -4.08 -8.83
N GLU A 54 3.33 -4.51 -9.12
CA GLU A 54 3.66 -5.94 -9.18
C GLU A 54 3.36 -6.64 -7.85
N VAL A 55 3.81 -6.07 -6.73
CA VAL A 55 3.53 -6.61 -5.38
C VAL A 55 2.04 -6.63 -5.07
N THR A 56 1.31 -5.57 -5.44
CA THR A 56 -0.16 -5.46 -5.26
C THR A 56 -0.91 -6.59 -5.96
N LEU A 57 -0.42 -7.01 -7.14
CA LEU A 57 -1.08 -7.99 -8.00
C LEU A 57 -0.67 -9.44 -7.73
N LEU A 58 0.42 -9.69 -7.00
CA LEU A 58 0.84 -11.05 -6.62
C LEU A 58 -0.29 -11.90 -6.02
N PRO A 59 -1.08 -11.43 -5.05
CA PRO A 59 -2.11 -12.26 -4.44
C PRO A 59 -3.26 -12.58 -5.40
N VAL A 60 -3.54 -11.69 -6.35
CA VAL A 60 -4.54 -11.93 -7.40
C VAL A 60 -4.08 -13.10 -8.28
N ARG A 61 -2.80 -13.12 -8.65
CA ARG A 61 -2.20 -14.18 -9.48
C ARG A 61 -2.00 -15.50 -8.72
N ASP A 62 -1.50 -15.42 -7.48
CA ASP A 62 -1.07 -16.58 -6.70
C ASP A 62 -2.24 -17.24 -5.95
N LEU A 63 -3.24 -16.46 -5.51
CA LEU A 63 -4.35 -16.93 -4.68
C LEU A 63 -5.72 -16.83 -5.36
N GLY A 64 -5.83 -16.12 -6.49
CA GLY A 64 -7.11 -15.95 -7.20
C GLY A 64 -8.15 -15.12 -6.44
N VAL A 65 -7.71 -14.19 -5.59
CA VAL A 65 -8.61 -13.28 -4.85
C VAL A 65 -9.37 -12.33 -5.77
N ASP A 66 -10.54 -11.89 -5.33
CA ASP A 66 -11.49 -11.08 -6.11
C ASP A 66 -11.21 -9.57 -6.07
N ALA A 67 -10.25 -9.15 -5.24
CA ALA A 67 -9.82 -7.76 -5.12
C ALA A 67 -8.32 -7.66 -4.81
N ALA A 68 -7.67 -6.68 -5.42
CA ALA A 68 -6.34 -6.24 -5.01
C ALA A 68 -6.46 -5.11 -3.98
N ILE A 69 -5.56 -5.09 -3.00
CA ILE A 69 -5.38 -3.96 -2.08
C ILE A 69 -4.00 -3.36 -2.33
N LEU A 70 -3.96 -2.05 -2.54
CA LEU A 70 -2.73 -1.31 -2.88
C LEU A 70 -1.63 -1.59 -1.85
N PHE A 71 -0.46 -1.98 -2.35
CA PHE A 71 0.75 -2.10 -1.53
C PHE A 71 1.30 -0.71 -1.22
N SER A 72 0.99 -0.23 -0.02
CA SER A 72 1.45 1.03 0.56
C SER A 72 1.42 0.89 2.10
N ASP A 73 1.72 1.96 2.83
CA ASP A 73 1.65 2.01 4.28
C ASP A 73 0.80 3.20 4.75
N ILE A 74 0.14 3.08 5.88
CA ILE A 74 -0.67 4.16 6.46
C ILE A 74 0.18 5.35 6.95
N LEU A 75 1.45 5.10 7.28
CA LEU A 75 2.37 6.10 7.83
C LEU A 75 2.93 7.06 6.77
N VAL A 76 2.61 6.85 5.49
CA VAL A 76 2.98 7.76 4.40
C VAL A 76 2.40 9.16 4.59
N ILE A 77 1.26 9.29 5.27
CA ILE A 77 0.65 10.59 5.60
C ILE A 77 1.52 11.37 6.62
N PRO A 78 1.85 10.82 7.81
CA PRO A 78 2.86 11.40 8.70
C PRO A 78 4.22 11.72 8.03
N TYR A 79 4.67 10.88 7.10
CA TYR A 79 5.87 11.16 6.30
C TYR A 79 5.70 12.43 5.45
N ALA A 80 4.57 12.56 4.75
CA ALA A 80 4.22 13.76 3.97
C ALA A 80 3.96 14.99 4.85
N MET A 81 3.67 14.81 6.14
CA MET A 81 3.58 15.90 7.14
C MET A 81 4.93 16.34 7.71
N GLY A 82 6.03 15.70 7.30
CA GLY A 82 7.39 16.09 7.68
C GLY A 82 7.93 15.45 8.96
N MET A 83 7.32 14.36 9.44
CA MET A 83 7.71 13.69 10.70
C MET A 83 8.99 12.83 10.61
N GLY A 84 9.58 12.69 9.42
CA GLY A 84 10.83 11.93 9.21
C GLY A 84 10.65 10.42 9.47
N LEU A 85 9.79 9.77 8.67
CA LEU A 85 9.54 8.33 8.77
C LEU A 85 10.69 7.50 8.18
N ASP A 86 11.16 6.51 8.92
CA ASP A 86 12.02 5.44 8.42
C ASP A 86 11.48 4.06 8.81
N PHE A 87 11.77 3.03 8.02
CA PHE A 87 11.38 1.64 8.28
C PHE A 87 12.62 0.82 8.62
N THR A 88 12.74 0.45 9.89
CA THR A 88 13.85 -0.36 10.42
C THR A 88 13.42 -1.83 10.60
N ASP A 89 14.37 -2.70 10.96
CA ASP A 89 14.07 -4.09 11.33
C ASP A 89 13.18 -4.20 12.58
N ALA A 90 13.20 -3.20 13.45
CA ALA A 90 12.32 -3.10 14.62
C ALA A 90 10.93 -2.52 14.29
N GLY A 91 10.71 -2.08 13.05
CA GLY A 91 9.49 -1.42 12.59
C GLY A 91 9.70 0.06 12.24
N PRO A 92 8.59 0.79 11.96
CA PRO A 92 8.65 2.19 11.59
C PRO A 92 9.03 3.09 12.77
N VAL A 93 9.89 4.06 12.52
CA VAL A 93 10.33 5.07 13.48
C VAL A 93 10.15 6.46 12.89
N PHE A 94 9.83 7.43 13.75
CA PHE A 94 9.78 8.84 13.38
C PHE A 94 10.96 9.57 14.02
N GLU A 95 11.72 10.30 13.21
CA GLU A 95 12.78 11.21 13.66
C GLU A 95 12.18 12.35 14.51
N LYS A 96 10.97 12.81 14.15
CA LYS A 96 10.30 13.96 14.76
C LYS A 96 8.90 13.58 15.27
N PRO A 97 8.79 12.77 16.33
CA PRO A 97 7.50 12.46 16.96
C PRO A 97 6.86 13.73 17.53
N LEU A 98 5.52 13.80 17.51
CA LEU A 98 4.76 14.99 17.90
C LEU A 98 5.12 15.52 19.30
N LYS A 99 5.47 14.63 20.24
CA LYS A 99 5.88 14.99 21.61
C LYS A 99 7.12 15.88 21.70
N MET A 100 7.93 15.98 20.65
CA MET A 100 9.11 16.85 20.61
C MET A 100 8.74 18.33 20.42
N TRP A 101 7.51 18.62 20.00
CA TRP A 101 7.06 19.96 19.68
C TRP A 101 6.08 20.46 20.75
N ASN A 102 6.31 21.69 21.23
CA ASN A 102 5.36 22.35 22.12
C ASN A 102 4.03 22.66 21.42
N ASN A 103 4.09 22.99 20.12
CA ASN A 103 2.92 23.14 19.25
C ASN A 103 3.08 22.30 17.96
N PRO A 104 2.64 21.04 17.94
CA PRO A 104 2.84 20.16 16.81
C PRO A 104 2.19 20.64 15.51
N VAL A 105 1.07 21.37 15.59
CA VAL A 105 0.32 21.82 14.42
C VAL A 105 1.11 22.85 13.62
N GLU A 106 1.80 23.78 14.30
CA GLU A 106 2.64 24.78 13.66
C GLU A 106 3.91 24.20 13.04
N MET A 107 4.38 23.06 13.54
CA MET A 107 5.63 22.43 13.12
C MET A 107 5.46 21.42 11.99
N MET A 108 4.24 20.92 11.77
CA MET A 108 3.92 20.07 10.63
C MET A 108 4.09 20.84 9.32
N LYS A 109 4.70 20.20 8.32
CA LYS A 109 4.93 20.76 6.99
C LYS A 109 4.30 19.83 5.95
N PRO A 110 2.99 19.97 5.66
CA PRO A 110 2.31 19.14 4.69
C PRO A 110 2.87 19.38 3.29
N GLU A 111 3.35 18.32 2.66
CA GLU A 111 3.86 18.31 1.28
C GLU A 111 3.15 17.16 0.54
N SER A 112 1.99 17.44 -0.06
CA SER A 112 1.15 16.42 -0.69
C SER A 112 1.83 15.76 -1.89
N GLU A 113 2.74 16.47 -2.56
CA GLU A 113 3.53 15.98 -3.70
C GLU A 113 4.41 14.79 -3.31
N LYS A 114 4.77 14.66 -2.03
CA LYS A 114 5.47 13.48 -1.51
C LYS A 114 4.66 12.20 -1.65
N LEU A 115 3.35 12.28 -1.88
CA LEU A 115 2.45 11.15 -2.09
C LEU A 115 2.20 10.84 -3.58
N ASN A 116 2.79 11.60 -4.52
CA ASN A 116 2.52 11.42 -5.95
C ASN A 116 2.79 9.99 -6.45
N TYR A 117 3.82 9.33 -5.92
CA TYR A 117 4.15 7.95 -6.25
C TYR A 117 3.00 6.96 -5.96
N ILE A 118 2.11 7.27 -5.02
CA ILE A 118 0.94 6.44 -4.69
C ILE A 118 -0.08 6.50 -5.83
N TYR A 119 -0.33 7.70 -6.37
CA TYR A 119 -1.23 7.86 -7.52
C TYR A 119 -0.64 7.18 -8.76
N ASP A 120 0.66 7.32 -8.99
CA ASP A 120 1.35 6.62 -10.07
C ASP A 120 1.23 5.10 -9.93
N ALA A 121 1.38 4.56 -8.71
CA ALA A 121 1.22 3.12 -8.44
C ALA A 121 -0.21 2.65 -8.73
N ILE A 122 -1.22 3.42 -8.33
CA ILE A 122 -2.63 3.12 -8.66
C ILE A 122 -2.83 3.07 -10.17
N GLU A 123 -2.26 4.01 -10.93
CA GLU A 123 -2.32 4.01 -12.39
C GLU A 123 -1.57 2.84 -13.02
N GLN A 124 -0.48 2.35 -12.41
CA GLN A 124 0.17 1.11 -12.88
C GLN A 124 -0.69 -0.13 -12.60
N VAL A 125 -1.32 -0.24 -11.43
CA VAL A 125 -2.21 -1.36 -11.08
C VAL A 125 -3.39 -1.46 -12.05
N LYS A 126 -3.97 -0.33 -12.44
CA LYS A 126 -5.15 -0.27 -13.34
C LYS A 126 -4.86 -0.64 -14.80
N LYS A 127 -3.59 -0.72 -15.21
CA LYS A 127 -3.21 -1.09 -16.59
C LYS A 127 -3.27 -2.59 -16.86
N VAL A 128 -3.38 -3.40 -15.81
CA VAL A 128 -3.34 -4.87 -15.87
C VAL A 128 -4.74 -5.44 -15.97
#